data_AF-A0A7J9XF78-F1
#
_entry.id   AF-A0A7J9XF78-F1
#
_cell.length_a   1.000
_cell.length_b   1.000
_cell.length_c   1.000
_cell.angle_alpha   90.00
_cell.angle_beta   90.00
_cell.angle_gamma   90.00
#
_symmetry.space_group_name_H-M   'P 1'
#
loop_
_entity.id
_entity.type
_entity.pdbx_description
1 polymer ?
#
loop_
_entity_poly.entity_id
_entity_poly.type
_entity_poly.pdbx_seq_one_letter_code
_entity_poly.pdbx_strand_id
1 'polypeptide(L)'
;MTNAVTQGHYPAAMAIFGKRRDREQQQAEADNAPRTLLDESSPYGSRRILVATNGTETWAQLFDGGGRQVTALWLAAHRGPAPDIQLSVPPEATRNPSGRPPFGHVEAVWFEEGDGVALFDTEGILAVLPGWAGPETLPGYAREAVAPSPSAAPLHNAVDQFGPRVERARGYWAWRNRPEAWQEYLNDAQNHLTGRLGPAQQTVPLGEGNPFVLAARHGSADEHLAVTVGMSGQRMPAVEQFVDDPTPYARIELAVAGLGAENADFVLLRWLARHPWRAATWIGNGHTVRWPGQGFPAGAPFSGVLLLDDPTLLPGPPAPDLSGHAIFGDPVRYLWLVPITDDDLAVAKTDGRDRLLARLRAAGRSWVAGDAGKPAKATPTPEPADDDAPDAEDPTVAETTTDTPTTDNPDGDDAVAAGDPTVTETTDATPTTDDPANDGAAAPDEAAAETTTADSGDADTTTAPDDDPVNDATTAPDDPAVAESANGSRVTGDTDSSDADTTAAADGTDNALDGHADSADDADVAAETRDEQS
;
A
#
# COMPACT_ATOMS: atom_id res chain seq x y z
N MET A 1 89.53 -21.68 39.52
CA MET A 1 88.51 -20.62 39.41
C MET A 1 87.86 -20.73 38.03
N THR A 2 86.60 -20.28 37.90
CA THR A 2 85.82 -20.15 36.64
C THR A 2 85.66 -21.40 35.76
N ASN A 3 84.49 -22.04 35.86
CA ASN A 3 83.89 -22.84 34.78
C ASN A 3 82.99 -21.94 33.93
N ALA A 4 82.96 -22.16 32.61
CA ALA A 4 81.96 -21.60 31.70
C ALA A 4 80.96 -22.69 31.29
N VAL A 5 79.68 -22.33 31.15
CA VAL A 5 78.59 -23.26 30.81
C VAL A 5 77.97 -22.88 29.47
N THR A 6 77.77 -23.88 28.62
CA THR A 6 77.26 -23.74 27.25
C THR A 6 75.73 -23.53 27.23
N GLN A 7 75.24 -22.62 26.38
CA GLN A 7 73.81 -22.45 26.11
C GLN A 7 73.26 -23.57 25.22
N GLY A 8 72.14 -24.18 25.61
CA GLY A 8 71.35 -25.10 24.77
C GLY A 8 70.14 -24.40 24.15
N HIS A 9 69.90 -24.62 22.85
CA HIS A 9 68.76 -24.08 22.11
C HIS A 9 67.53 -25.00 22.20
N TYR A 10 66.37 -24.44 22.54
CA TYR A 10 65.04 -24.91 22.10
C TYR A 10 64.11 -23.68 22.03
N PRO A 11 63.65 -23.29 20.83
CA PRO A 11 62.21 -23.36 20.57
C PRO A 11 61.85 -23.61 19.09
N ALA A 12 61.04 -24.63 18.82
CA ALA A 12 60.43 -24.83 17.49
C ALA A 12 59.02 -25.46 17.55
N ALA A 13 58.75 -26.32 18.54
CA ALA A 13 57.50 -27.09 18.58
C ALA A 13 56.24 -26.28 18.95
N MET A 14 56.32 -25.27 19.85
CA MET A 14 55.11 -24.56 20.31
C MET A 14 54.56 -23.52 19.32
N ALA A 15 55.39 -22.91 18.47
CA ALA A 15 54.94 -21.89 17.52
C ALA A 15 54.11 -22.46 16.34
N ILE A 16 54.17 -23.77 16.10
CA ILE A 16 53.45 -24.45 15.01
C ILE A 16 52.04 -24.85 15.46
N PHE A 17 51.85 -25.23 16.73
CA PHE A 17 50.53 -25.59 17.25
C PHE A 17 49.58 -24.38 17.40
N GLY A 18 50.10 -23.21 17.80
CA GLY A 18 49.30 -21.97 17.85
C GLY A 18 48.74 -21.61 16.48
N LYS A 19 49.61 -21.39 15.49
CA LYS A 19 49.23 -21.01 14.12
C LYS A 19 48.30 -22.01 13.40
N ARG A 20 48.32 -23.28 13.79
CA ARG A 20 47.40 -24.28 13.26
C ARG A 20 46.01 -24.14 13.88
N ARG A 21 45.95 -23.93 15.20
CA ARG A 21 44.72 -23.66 15.94
C ARG A 21 44.08 -22.34 15.49
N ASP A 22 44.88 -21.28 15.33
CA ASP A 22 44.42 -19.98 14.83
C ASP A 22 43.83 -20.10 13.41
N ARG A 23 44.42 -20.94 12.54
CA ARG A 23 43.87 -21.23 11.20
C ARG A 23 42.66 -22.13 11.21
N GLU A 24 42.62 -23.17 12.05
CA GLU A 24 41.46 -24.05 12.19
C GLU A 24 40.28 -23.27 12.80
N GLN A 25 40.56 -22.28 13.65
CA GLN A 25 39.56 -21.38 14.25
C GLN A 25 39.11 -20.30 13.26
N GLN A 26 40.02 -19.66 12.52
CA GLN A 26 39.65 -18.74 11.41
C GLN A 26 38.91 -19.45 10.26
N GLN A 27 39.25 -20.70 9.96
CA GLN A 27 38.53 -21.52 8.98
C GLN A 27 37.16 -21.91 9.52
N ALA A 28 37.04 -22.29 10.80
CA ALA A 28 35.73 -22.55 11.42
C ALA A 28 34.86 -21.30 11.53
N GLU A 29 35.44 -20.12 11.75
CA GLU A 29 34.75 -18.81 11.71
C GLU A 29 34.31 -18.44 10.28
N ALA A 30 35.14 -18.74 9.26
CA ALA A 30 34.77 -18.58 7.86
C ALA A 30 33.69 -19.60 7.40
N ASP A 31 33.74 -20.84 7.89
CA ASP A 31 32.78 -21.90 7.58
C ASP A 31 31.44 -21.72 8.35
N ASN A 32 31.44 -20.97 9.46
CA ASN A 32 30.23 -20.53 10.19
C ASN A 32 29.72 -19.14 9.75
N ALA A 33 30.42 -18.43 8.86
CA ALA A 33 29.98 -17.11 8.40
C ALA A 33 28.60 -17.24 7.71
N PRO A 34 27.62 -16.38 8.05
CA PRO A 34 26.29 -16.45 7.44
C PRO A 34 26.35 -16.35 5.90
N ARG A 35 25.91 -17.41 5.23
CA ARG A 35 25.74 -17.48 3.78
C ARG A 35 24.33 -17.04 3.40
N THR A 36 24.23 -15.99 2.60
CA THR A 36 22.98 -15.57 1.96
C THR A 36 22.44 -16.66 1.02
N LEU A 37 21.15 -16.96 1.12
CA LEU A 37 20.38 -17.81 0.22
C LEU A 37 19.48 -17.00 -0.71
N LEU A 38 18.93 -15.89 -0.20
CA LEU A 38 18.10 -14.92 -0.92
C LEU A 38 18.35 -13.53 -0.33
N ASP A 39 18.40 -12.51 -1.18
CA ASP A 39 18.50 -11.11 -0.79
C ASP A 39 17.78 -10.27 -1.84
N GLU A 40 16.57 -9.82 -1.53
CA GLU A 40 15.64 -9.25 -2.50
C GLU A 40 14.86 -8.07 -1.91
N SER A 41 14.70 -7.00 -2.70
CA SER A 41 13.83 -5.88 -2.35
C SER A 41 12.43 -6.06 -2.93
N SER A 42 11.41 -5.69 -2.15
CA SER A 42 10.03 -5.57 -2.62
C SER A 42 9.94 -4.72 -3.90
N PRO A 43 8.96 -4.99 -4.80
CA PRO A 43 8.80 -4.24 -6.04
C PRO A 43 8.59 -2.72 -5.87
N TYR A 44 8.25 -2.25 -4.67
CA TYR A 44 8.09 -0.82 -4.33
C TYR A 44 9.27 -0.23 -3.53
N GLY A 45 10.25 -1.04 -3.14
CA GLY A 45 11.44 -0.62 -2.39
C GLY A 45 11.21 -0.29 -0.91
N SER A 46 10.03 -0.55 -0.35
CA SER A 46 9.66 -0.25 1.04
C SER A 46 9.96 -1.37 2.04
N ARG A 47 10.24 -2.56 1.51
CA ARG A 47 10.72 -3.74 2.24
C ARG A 47 11.87 -4.43 1.50
N ARG A 48 12.70 -5.15 2.25
CA ARG A 48 13.74 -6.07 1.74
C ARG A 48 13.77 -7.34 2.60
N ILE A 49 13.88 -8.50 1.96
CA ILE A 49 13.97 -9.80 2.62
C ILE A 49 15.38 -10.37 2.44
N LEU A 50 16.01 -10.75 3.54
CA LEU A 50 17.27 -11.50 3.57
C LEU A 50 16.98 -12.89 4.13
N VAL A 51 17.39 -13.94 3.43
CA VAL A 51 17.39 -15.32 3.94
C VAL A 51 18.84 -15.76 4.05
N ALA A 52 19.26 -16.20 5.23
CA ALA A 52 20.66 -16.55 5.50
C ALA A 52 20.78 -17.84 6.33
N THR A 53 21.89 -18.53 6.16
CA THR A 53 22.23 -19.75 6.91
C THR A 53 23.66 -19.73 7.40
N ASN A 54 23.91 -20.20 8.62
CA ASN A 54 25.26 -20.46 9.17
C ASN A 54 25.63 -21.95 9.12
N GLY A 55 24.93 -22.75 8.32
CA GLY A 55 25.11 -24.21 8.24
C GLY A 55 24.61 -25.00 9.44
N THR A 56 24.14 -24.34 10.49
CA THR A 56 23.48 -24.94 11.67
C THR A 56 22.00 -24.58 11.73
N GLU A 57 21.62 -23.37 11.33
CA GLU A 57 20.23 -22.93 11.15
C GLU A 57 20.06 -22.11 9.87
N THR A 58 18.81 -21.90 9.44
CA THR A 58 18.42 -20.88 8.46
C THR A 58 17.32 -20.00 9.05
N TRP A 59 17.40 -18.70 8.77
CA TRP A 59 16.44 -17.68 9.20
C TRP A 59 16.18 -16.68 8.07
N ALA A 60 15.10 -15.91 8.20
CA ALA A 60 14.77 -14.76 7.37
C ALA A 60 14.74 -13.48 8.21
N GLN A 61 15.14 -12.36 7.63
CA GLN A 61 15.07 -11.01 8.21
C GLN A 61 14.38 -10.08 7.23
N LEU A 62 13.28 -9.46 7.65
CA LEU A 62 12.58 -8.43 6.89
C LEU A 62 13.07 -7.06 7.37
N PHE A 63 13.43 -6.20 6.43
CA PHE A 63 13.86 -4.82 6.66
C PHE A 63 12.89 -3.84 6.03
N ASP A 64 12.80 -2.63 6.58
CA ASP A 64 12.15 -1.49 5.92
C ASP A 64 13.07 -0.86 4.85
N GLY A 65 12.55 0.10 4.07
CA GLY A 65 13.31 0.80 3.03
C GLY A 65 14.49 1.62 3.55
N GLY A 66 14.56 1.91 4.86
CA GLY A 66 15.71 2.52 5.53
C GLY A 66 16.77 1.52 5.98
N GLY A 67 16.52 0.21 5.82
CA GLY A 67 17.42 -0.86 6.25
C GLY A 67 17.32 -1.23 7.73
N ARG A 68 16.32 -0.73 8.46
CA ARG A 68 16.04 -1.15 9.84
C ARG A 68 15.25 -2.47 9.80
N GLN A 69 15.62 -3.41 10.67
CA GLN A 69 14.92 -4.69 10.76
C GLN A 69 13.50 -4.50 11.32
N VAL A 70 12.51 -4.94 10.55
CA VAL A 70 11.09 -5.01 10.93
C VAL A 70 10.82 -6.26 11.76
N THR A 71 11.27 -7.43 11.29
CA THR A 71 11.10 -8.71 11.97
C THR A 71 12.18 -9.71 11.56
N ALA A 72 12.35 -10.78 12.34
CA ALA A 72 13.18 -11.93 12.01
C ALA A 72 12.43 -13.23 12.33
N LEU A 73 12.44 -14.17 11.38
CA LEU A 73 11.71 -15.43 11.42
C LEU A 73 12.69 -16.60 11.31
N TRP A 74 12.62 -17.55 12.24
CA TRP A 74 13.33 -18.81 12.14
C TRP A 74 12.69 -19.71 11.07
N LEU A 75 13.51 -20.37 10.24
CA LEU A 75 13.03 -21.22 9.14
C LEU A 75 13.35 -22.71 9.35
N ALA A 76 14.54 -23.05 9.85
CA ALA A 76 14.92 -24.43 10.16
C ALA A 76 16.18 -24.54 11.01
N ALA A 77 16.29 -25.65 11.74
CA ALA A 77 17.55 -26.19 12.22
C ALA A 77 18.10 -27.23 11.22
N HIS A 78 19.41 -27.26 11.03
CA HIS A 78 20.13 -28.16 10.13
C HIS A 78 21.04 -29.17 10.83
N ARG A 79 21.26 -28.95 12.13
CA ARG A 79 21.94 -29.88 13.05
C ARG A 79 21.11 -29.91 14.34
N GLY A 80 21.49 -30.78 15.28
CA GLY A 80 20.90 -30.77 16.63
C GLY A 80 21.07 -29.40 17.32
N PRO A 81 20.34 -29.15 18.42
CA PRO A 81 20.06 -27.81 18.94
C PRO A 81 21.29 -26.92 19.06
N ALA A 82 21.24 -25.76 18.39
CA ALA A 82 22.25 -24.72 18.51
C ALA A 82 22.09 -23.99 19.86
N PRO A 83 23.12 -23.93 20.72
CA PRO A 83 22.96 -23.36 22.06
C PRO A 83 22.94 -21.83 22.10
N ASP A 84 23.34 -21.13 21.03
CA ASP A 84 23.77 -19.71 21.08
C ASP A 84 23.16 -18.78 20.01
N ILE A 85 22.00 -19.11 19.41
CA ILE A 85 21.35 -18.24 18.40
C ILE A 85 20.04 -17.67 18.96
N GLN A 86 19.89 -16.34 18.93
CA GLN A 86 18.73 -15.62 19.49
C GLN A 86 17.39 -15.91 18.79
N LEU A 87 17.42 -16.63 17.66
CA LEU A 87 16.27 -17.02 16.86
C LEU A 87 15.97 -18.53 16.93
N SER A 88 16.74 -19.33 17.67
CA SER A 88 16.51 -20.78 17.72
C SER A 88 15.16 -21.15 18.34
N VAL A 89 14.45 -22.06 17.67
CA VAL A 89 13.20 -22.66 18.14
C VAL A 89 13.53 -23.93 18.95
N PRO A 90 12.89 -24.18 20.12
CA PRO A 90 13.21 -25.34 20.94
C PRO A 90 12.86 -26.67 20.23
N PRO A 91 13.53 -27.80 20.54
CA PRO A 91 13.38 -29.06 19.82
C PRO A 91 11.94 -29.56 19.70
N GLU A 92 11.12 -29.39 20.74
CA GLU A 92 9.70 -29.75 20.78
C GLU A 92 8.80 -28.88 19.88
N ALA A 93 9.28 -27.71 19.45
CA ALA A 93 8.56 -26.78 18.59
C ALA A 93 9.01 -26.85 17.12
N THR A 94 9.90 -27.77 16.75
CA THR A 94 10.30 -28.05 15.35
C THR A 94 9.89 -29.45 14.88
N ARG A 95 9.53 -29.57 13.60
CA ARG A 95 9.31 -30.85 12.91
C ARG A 95 10.58 -31.72 12.85
N ASN A 96 11.75 -31.09 12.89
CA ASN A 96 13.06 -31.74 12.71
C ASN A 96 14.01 -31.42 13.89
N PRO A 97 13.78 -31.97 15.10
CA PRO A 97 14.59 -31.70 16.29
C PRO A 97 16.07 -32.14 16.21
N SER A 98 16.38 -33.06 15.30
CA SER A 98 17.77 -33.48 15.00
C SER A 98 18.40 -32.67 13.86
N GLY A 99 17.67 -31.71 13.29
CA GLY A 99 18.01 -30.96 12.08
C GLY A 99 17.52 -31.61 10.78
N ARG A 100 17.27 -30.79 9.75
CA ARG A 100 17.02 -31.20 8.35
C ARG A 100 18.18 -30.80 7.43
N PRO A 101 18.37 -31.42 6.24
CA PRO A 101 19.33 -30.92 5.27
C PRO A 101 19.16 -29.40 4.98
N PRO A 102 20.26 -28.65 4.78
CA PRO A 102 20.20 -27.23 4.41
C PRO A 102 19.33 -26.96 3.18
N PHE A 103 18.66 -25.82 3.17
CA PHE A 103 17.90 -25.38 1.99
C PHE A 103 18.82 -25.16 0.79
N GLY A 104 18.31 -25.51 -0.40
CA GLY A 104 18.97 -25.30 -1.68
C GLY A 104 18.73 -23.90 -2.22
N HIS A 105 17.78 -23.79 -3.15
CA HIS A 105 17.27 -22.52 -3.64
C HIS A 105 16.09 -22.04 -2.78
N VAL A 106 15.99 -20.73 -2.58
CA VAL A 106 14.86 -20.07 -1.91
C VAL A 106 14.40 -18.92 -2.79
N GLU A 107 13.08 -18.83 -3.04
CA GLU A 107 12.44 -17.77 -3.82
C GLU A 107 11.53 -16.92 -2.93
N ALA A 108 11.36 -15.63 -3.25
CA ALA A 108 10.32 -14.78 -2.67
C ALA A 108 9.13 -14.61 -3.62
N VAL A 109 7.94 -14.53 -3.02
CA VAL A 109 6.73 -13.98 -3.63
C VAL A 109 6.20 -12.91 -2.70
N TRP A 110 6.43 -11.65 -3.05
CA TRP A 110 5.83 -10.51 -2.36
C TRP A 110 4.32 -10.53 -2.53
N PHE A 111 3.57 -10.14 -1.49
CA PHE A 111 2.14 -9.85 -1.66
C PHE A 111 1.94 -8.64 -2.58
N GLU A 112 0.73 -8.48 -3.12
CA GLU A 112 0.41 -7.38 -4.05
C GLU A 112 0.63 -6.01 -3.39
N GLU A 113 0.34 -5.93 -2.09
CA GLU A 113 0.62 -4.79 -1.21
C GLU A 113 2.13 -4.45 -1.10
N GLY A 114 3.00 -5.45 -1.27
CA GLY A 114 4.48 -5.34 -1.21
C GLY A 114 5.08 -5.15 0.18
N ASP A 115 4.26 -5.14 1.24
CA ASP A 115 4.68 -5.05 2.64
C ASP A 115 4.92 -6.43 3.31
N GLY A 116 4.23 -7.48 2.83
CA GLY A 116 4.42 -8.87 3.21
C GLY A 116 5.01 -9.76 2.10
N VAL A 117 5.57 -10.91 2.49
CA VAL A 117 6.26 -11.84 1.58
C VAL A 117 6.06 -13.31 2.00
N ALA A 118 5.89 -14.19 1.01
CA ALA A 118 5.98 -15.63 1.17
C ALA A 118 7.30 -16.15 0.57
N LEU A 119 7.96 -17.04 1.31
CA LEU A 119 9.18 -17.71 0.90
C LEU A 119 8.87 -19.12 0.41
N PHE A 120 9.57 -19.56 -0.62
CA PHE A 120 9.39 -20.87 -1.25
C PHE A 120 10.71 -21.63 -1.36
N ASP A 121 10.62 -22.95 -1.32
CA ASP A 121 11.66 -23.87 -1.78
C ASP A 121 11.04 -24.97 -2.67
N THR A 122 11.81 -26.02 -2.98
CA THR A 122 11.35 -27.14 -3.81
C THR A 122 10.19 -27.95 -3.23
N GLU A 123 9.85 -27.78 -1.95
CA GLU A 123 8.71 -28.45 -1.29
C GLU A 123 7.44 -27.58 -1.28
N GLY A 124 7.51 -26.33 -1.77
CA GLY A 124 6.40 -25.37 -1.78
C GLY A 124 6.63 -24.21 -0.83
N ILE A 125 5.55 -23.69 -0.21
CA ILE A 125 5.66 -22.57 0.74
C ILE A 125 6.53 -23.00 1.93
N LEU A 126 7.63 -22.29 2.15
CA LEU A 126 8.56 -22.47 3.26
C LEU A 126 8.15 -21.60 4.46
N ALA A 127 7.77 -20.35 4.20
CA ALA A 127 7.36 -19.40 5.23
C ALA A 127 6.49 -18.26 4.69
N VAL A 128 5.83 -17.54 5.60
CA VAL A 128 5.08 -16.31 5.32
C VAL A 128 5.40 -15.27 6.39
N LEU A 129 5.83 -14.08 5.95
CA LEU A 129 5.99 -12.89 6.77
C LEU A 129 4.92 -11.88 6.31
N PRO A 130 3.74 -11.81 6.97
CA PRO A 130 2.68 -10.89 6.57
C PRO A 130 3.06 -9.42 6.80
N GLY A 131 2.37 -8.47 6.17
CA GLY A 131 2.68 -7.04 6.25
C GLY A 131 2.56 -6.43 7.66
N TRP A 132 1.90 -7.14 8.57
CA TRP A 132 1.74 -6.82 9.99
C TRP A 132 2.74 -7.51 10.93
N ALA A 133 3.66 -8.33 10.39
CA ALA A 133 4.71 -8.96 11.18
C ALA A 133 5.73 -7.91 11.68
N GLY A 134 6.08 -7.99 12.96
CA GLY A 134 6.94 -7.02 13.64
C GLY A 134 7.38 -7.52 15.01
N PRO A 135 8.10 -6.71 15.80
CA PRO A 135 8.69 -7.15 17.07
C PRO A 135 7.65 -7.34 18.18
N GLU A 136 6.57 -6.56 18.13
CA GLU A 136 5.45 -6.57 19.09
C GLU A 136 4.30 -7.51 18.63
N THR A 137 4.44 -8.14 17.46
CA THR A 137 3.45 -9.08 16.88
C THR A 137 4.12 -10.44 16.61
N LEU A 138 3.42 -11.38 15.97
CA LEU A 138 4.06 -12.63 15.57
C LEU A 138 5.08 -12.36 14.44
N PRO A 139 6.31 -12.93 14.52
CA PRO A 139 7.36 -12.63 13.56
C PRO A 139 7.09 -13.17 12.15
N GLY A 140 6.19 -14.16 12.05
CA GLY A 140 5.79 -14.85 10.84
C GLY A 140 5.55 -16.34 11.06
N TYR A 141 5.29 -17.05 9.98
CA TYR A 141 4.90 -18.46 9.97
C TYR A 141 5.92 -19.28 9.20
N ALA A 142 6.40 -20.40 9.76
CA ALA A 142 7.39 -21.28 9.13
C ALA A 142 6.88 -22.73 9.01
N ARG A 143 7.22 -23.41 7.92
CA ARG A 143 6.82 -24.81 7.64
C ARG A 143 7.40 -25.81 8.63
N GLU A 144 8.60 -25.54 9.14
CA GLU A 144 9.31 -26.42 10.09
C GLU A 144 8.88 -26.21 11.55
N ALA A 145 8.16 -25.12 11.86
CA ALA A 145 7.59 -24.91 13.19
C ALA A 145 6.34 -25.79 13.39
N VAL A 146 6.24 -26.43 14.56
CA VAL A 146 5.08 -27.26 14.97
C VAL A 146 4.36 -26.75 16.20
N ALA A 147 5.00 -25.88 17.00
CA ALA A 147 4.36 -25.11 18.06
C ALA A 147 4.77 -23.62 17.98
N PRO A 148 3.96 -22.68 18.48
CA PRO A 148 4.34 -21.27 18.55
C PRO A 148 5.57 -21.03 19.43
N SER A 149 6.40 -20.08 19.03
CA SER A 149 7.60 -19.64 19.74
C SER A 149 7.83 -18.14 19.51
N PRO A 150 8.72 -17.47 20.28
CA PRO A 150 9.08 -16.07 20.03
C PRO A 150 9.70 -15.79 18.64
N SER A 151 10.16 -16.83 17.93
CA SER A 151 10.90 -16.70 16.67
C SER A 151 10.20 -17.31 15.45
N ALA A 152 9.11 -18.06 15.64
CA ALA A 152 8.27 -18.62 14.56
C ALA A 152 6.92 -19.14 15.07
N ALA A 153 5.87 -18.99 14.25
CA ALA A 153 4.59 -19.70 14.39
C ALA A 153 4.47 -20.86 13.37
N PRO A 154 3.65 -21.90 13.63
CA PRO A 154 3.48 -23.03 12.71
C PRO A 154 2.68 -22.63 11.46
N LEU A 155 3.28 -22.73 10.27
CA LEU A 155 2.61 -22.38 9.01
C LEU A 155 1.36 -23.23 8.75
N HIS A 156 1.35 -24.50 9.15
CA HIS A 156 0.22 -25.40 8.94
C HIS A 156 -1.09 -24.93 9.61
N ASN A 157 -1.00 -24.08 10.65
CA ASN A 157 -2.18 -23.49 11.30
C ASN A 157 -2.77 -22.28 10.53
N ALA A 158 -2.07 -21.79 9.50
CA ALA A 158 -2.45 -20.61 8.73
C ALA A 158 -2.39 -20.81 7.20
N VAL A 159 -2.19 -22.05 6.73
CA VAL A 159 -2.19 -22.38 5.29
C VAL A 159 -3.50 -22.00 4.61
N ASP A 160 -4.65 -22.23 5.26
CA ASP A 160 -5.96 -21.92 4.67
C ASP A 160 -6.19 -20.40 4.53
N GLN A 161 -5.57 -19.59 5.39
CA GLN A 161 -5.58 -18.13 5.33
C GLN A 161 -4.61 -17.60 4.27
N PHE A 162 -3.35 -18.05 4.30
CA PHE A 162 -2.29 -17.49 3.45
C PHE A 162 -2.21 -18.12 2.06
N GLY A 163 -2.51 -19.40 1.89
CA GLY A 163 -2.45 -20.09 0.59
C GLY A 163 -3.19 -19.35 -0.53
N PRO A 164 -4.48 -19.00 -0.35
CA PRO A 164 -5.22 -18.21 -1.33
C PRO A 164 -4.61 -16.82 -1.59
N ARG A 165 -4.00 -16.17 -0.59
CA ARG A 165 -3.33 -14.86 -0.76
C ARG A 165 -2.02 -14.99 -1.53
N VAL A 166 -1.24 -16.03 -1.26
CA VAL A 166 0.01 -16.35 -1.95
C VAL A 166 -0.25 -16.67 -3.43
N GLU A 167 -1.29 -17.42 -3.75
CA GLU A 167 -1.64 -17.68 -5.15
C GLU A 167 -2.18 -16.44 -5.87
N ARG A 168 -2.98 -15.59 -5.19
CA ARG A 168 -3.34 -14.26 -5.75
C ARG A 168 -2.10 -13.42 -6.03
N ALA A 169 -1.12 -13.40 -5.13
CA ALA A 169 0.13 -12.67 -5.32
C ALA A 169 0.96 -13.23 -6.50
N ARG A 170 1.10 -14.56 -6.63
CA ARG A 170 1.74 -15.20 -7.80
C ARG A 170 1.02 -14.81 -9.10
N GLY A 171 -0.31 -14.89 -9.13
CA GLY A 171 -1.13 -14.51 -10.27
C GLY A 171 -1.00 -13.03 -10.64
N TYR A 172 -1.01 -12.14 -9.64
CA TYR A 172 -0.83 -10.71 -9.82
C TYR A 172 0.54 -10.38 -10.43
N TRP A 173 1.65 -10.89 -9.88
CA TRP A 173 2.98 -10.61 -10.43
C TRP A 173 3.20 -11.26 -11.81
N ALA A 174 2.63 -12.45 -12.05
CA ALA A 174 2.62 -13.07 -13.38
C ALA A 174 1.86 -12.20 -14.41
N TRP A 175 0.72 -11.63 -14.04
CA TRP A 175 0.00 -10.66 -14.86
C TRP A 175 0.83 -9.38 -15.08
N ARG A 176 1.35 -8.78 -13.99
CA ARG A 176 2.07 -7.50 -13.97
C ARG A 176 3.35 -7.51 -14.80
N ASN A 177 3.97 -8.68 -14.95
CA ASN A 177 5.18 -8.92 -15.73
C ASN A 177 4.93 -9.25 -17.21
N ARG A 178 3.67 -9.39 -17.68
CA ARG A 178 3.40 -9.48 -19.13
C ARG A 178 3.70 -8.12 -19.78
N PRO A 179 4.37 -8.07 -20.95
CA PRO A 179 4.80 -6.81 -21.56
C PRO A 179 3.71 -5.73 -21.76
N GLU A 180 2.47 -6.15 -22.02
CA GLU A 180 1.37 -5.23 -22.35
C GLU A 180 0.37 -5.02 -21.20
N ALA A 181 0.39 -5.85 -20.15
CA ALA A 181 -0.61 -5.86 -19.07
C ALA A 181 -0.83 -4.51 -18.40
N TRP A 182 0.26 -3.78 -18.17
CA TRP A 182 0.18 -2.48 -17.53
C TRP A 182 -0.42 -1.41 -18.46
N GLN A 183 -0.14 -1.48 -19.76
CA GLN A 183 -0.73 -0.57 -20.74
C GLN A 183 -2.21 -0.90 -20.98
N GLU A 184 -2.59 -2.17 -21.00
CA GLU A 184 -3.99 -2.63 -21.01
C GLU A 184 -4.77 -1.97 -19.85
N TYR A 185 -4.25 -2.08 -18.62
CA TYR A 185 -4.84 -1.48 -17.41
C TYR A 185 -4.88 0.06 -17.45
N LEU A 186 -3.78 0.72 -17.84
CA LEU A 186 -3.75 2.19 -17.94
C LEU A 186 -4.76 2.72 -18.98
N ASN A 187 -4.99 1.97 -20.07
CA ASN A 187 -5.99 2.31 -21.07
C ASN A 187 -7.41 2.13 -20.53
N ASP A 188 -7.69 1.05 -19.82
CA ASP A 188 -9.01 0.76 -19.22
C ASP A 188 -9.40 1.84 -18.19
N ALA A 189 -8.50 2.17 -17.26
CA ALA A 189 -8.72 3.22 -16.27
C ALA A 189 -8.91 4.62 -16.91
N GLN A 190 -8.16 4.94 -17.98
CA GLN A 190 -8.37 6.17 -18.75
C GLN A 190 -9.69 6.19 -19.53
N ASN A 191 -10.14 5.05 -20.05
CA ASN A 191 -11.44 4.93 -20.73
C ASN A 191 -12.59 5.14 -19.75
N HIS A 192 -12.49 4.56 -18.54
CA HIS A 192 -13.45 4.82 -17.45
C HIS A 192 -13.56 6.31 -17.12
N LEU A 193 -12.43 6.96 -16.81
CA LEU A 193 -12.40 8.40 -16.52
C LEU A 193 -12.91 9.24 -17.70
N THR A 194 -12.57 8.87 -18.94
CA THR A 194 -13.07 9.57 -20.14
C THR A 194 -14.59 9.44 -20.28
N GLY A 195 -15.17 8.30 -19.93
CA GLY A 195 -16.62 8.09 -19.89
C GLY A 195 -17.33 8.89 -18.80
N ARG A 196 -16.65 9.21 -17.69
CA ARG A 196 -17.20 9.99 -16.57
C ARG A 196 -16.98 11.50 -16.68
N LEU A 197 -15.83 11.92 -17.20
CA LEU A 197 -15.31 13.30 -17.13
C LEU A 197 -15.04 13.94 -18.51
N GLY A 198 -15.22 13.19 -19.61
CA GLY A 198 -14.74 13.59 -20.93
C GLY A 198 -13.22 13.44 -21.07
N PRO A 199 -12.65 13.76 -22.25
CA PRO A 199 -11.23 13.54 -22.52
C PRO A 199 -10.31 14.38 -21.63
N ALA A 200 -9.24 13.77 -21.15
CA ALA A 200 -8.18 14.48 -20.44
C ALA A 200 -7.54 15.54 -21.35
N GLN A 201 -7.38 16.76 -20.84
CA GLN A 201 -6.71 17.86 -21.53
C GLN A 201 -5.19 17.80 -21.37
N GLN A 202 -4.71 17.19 -20.28
CA GLN A 202 -3.29 17.01 -20.00
C GLN A 202 -3.09 15.76 -19.15
N THR A 203 -2.10 14.94 -19.50
CA THR A 203 -1.68 13.77 -18.72
C THR A 203 -0.17 13.84 -18.49
N VAL A 204 0.28 13.65 -17.25
CA VAL A 204 1.71 13.72 -16.86
C VAL A 204 2.10 12.57 -15.94
N PRO A 205 3.33 12.01 -16.04
CA PRO A 205 3.82 11.03 -15.08
C PRO A 205 4.12 11.68 -13.71
N LEU A 206 3.79 10.98 -12.63
CA LEU A 206 4.05 11.37 -11.24
C LEU A 206 5.32 10.72 -10.67
N GLY A 207 6.01 9.90 -11.45
CA GLY A 207 7.31 9.32 -11.11
C GLY A 207 7.63 8.10 -11.97
N GLU A 208 8.78 7.50 -11.71
CA GLU A 208 9.30 6.32 -12.40
C GLU A 208 9.37 5.09 -11.50
N GLY A 209 9.35 3.90 -12.10
CA GLY A 209 9.30 2.62 -11.40
C GLY A 209 7.92 2.29 -10.85
N ASN A 210 7.82 1.32 -9.93
CA ASN A 210 6.55 0.94 -9.32
C ASN A 210 6.25 1.77 -8.05
N PRO A 211 4.97 2.03 -7.73
CA PRO A 211 3.87 2.05 -8.69
C PRO A 211 4.11 3.16 -9.73
N PHE A 212 3.81 2.89 -11.01
CA PHE A 212 3.86 3.89 -12.06
C PHE A 212 2.51 4.60 -12.10
N VAL A 213 2.50 5.91 -11.87
CA VAL A 213 1.24 6.67 -11.76
C VAL A 213 1.28 7.88 -12.67
N LEU A 214 0.19 8.11 -13.39
CA LEU A 214 -0.08 9.33 -14.15
C LEU A 214 -1.02 10.24 -13.34
N ALA A 215 -0.97 11.55 -13.56
CA ALA A 215 -2.12 12.43 -13.29
C ALA A 215 -2.75 12.84 -14.62
N ALA A 216 -4.07 12.75 -14.72
CA ALA A 216 -4.87 13.22 -15.84
C ALA A 216 -5.76 14.38 -15.37
N ARG A 217 -5.70 15.52 -16.08
CA ARG A 217 -6.55 16.70 -15.83
C ARG A 217 -7.69 16.74 -16.83
N HIS A 218 -8.92 16.70 -16.33
CA HIS A 218 -10.16 16.77 -17.10
C HIS A 218 -10.87 18.11 -16.83
N GLY A 219 -11.74 18.55 -17.75
CA GLY A 219 -12.46 19.83 -17.65
C GLY A 219 -11.78 20.98 -18.40
N SER A 220 -12.03 22.21 -17.97
CA SER A 220 -11.49 23.45 -18.55
C SER A 220 -10.33 24.00 -17.72
N ALA A 221 -9.68 25.09 -18.14
CA ALA A 221 -8.60 25.70 -17.35
C ALA A 221 -9.11 26.19 -15.97
N ASP A 222 -10.26 26.89 -15.95
CA ASP A 222 -10.85 27.48 -14.75
C ASP A 222 -11.60 26.46 -13.87
N GLU A 223 -12.18 25.44 -14.49
CA GLU A 223 -12.95 24.37 -13.83
C GLU A 223 -12.39 23.01 -14.26
N HIS A 224 -11.41 22.49 -13.52
CA HIS A 224 -10.80 21.17 -13.75
C HIS A 224 -10.86 20.24 -12.55
N LEU A 225 -10.75 18.94 -12.86
CA LEU A 225 -10.49 17.87 -11.93
C LEU A 225 -9.23 17.14 -12.37
N ALA A 226 -8.22 17.08 -11.51
CA ALA A 226 -7.05 16.22 -11.72
C ALA A 226 -7.19 14.93 -10.91
N VAL A 227 -6.94 13.81 -11.56
CA VAL A 227 -7.13 12.46 -11.00
C VAL A 227 -5.88 11.64 -11.26
N THR A 228 -5.48 10.78 -10.32
CA THR A 228 -4.43 9.79 -10.60
C THR A 228 -4.95 8.64 -11.46
N VAL A 229 -4.05 8.05 -12.24
CA VAL A 229 -4.28 6.79 -12.95
C VAL A 229 -3.05 5.92 -12.71
N GLY A 230 -3.21 4.84 -11.95
CA GLY A 230 -2.14 3.89 -11.69
C GLY A 230 -1.98 3.48 -10.24
N MET A 231 -2.62 4.18 -9.29
CA MET A 231 -2.58 3.79 -7.88
C MET A 231 -3.42 2.54 -7.60
N SER A 232 -4.54 2.38 -8.30
CA SER A 232 -5.47 1.26 -8.14
C SER A 232 -4.98 -0.06 -8.75
N GLY A 233 -4.00 0.01 -9.64
CA GLY A 233 -3.42 -1.17 -10.32
C GLY A 233 -2.67 -2.13 -9.38
N GLN A 234 -2.44 -1.73 -8.12
CA GLN A 234 -1.98 -2.58 -7.03
C GLN A 234 -2.79 -2.31 -5.76
N ARG A 235 -2.87 -3.29 -4.85
CA ARG A 235 -3.44 -3.13 -3.51
C ARG A 235 -2.54 -2.24 -2.63
N MET A 236 -3.16 -1.44 -1.78
CA MET A 236 -2.51 -0.55 -0.82
C MET A 236 -2.07 -1.33 0.44
N PRO A 237 -0.81 -1.16 0.91
CA PRO A 237 -0.30 -1.88 2.08
C PRO A 237 -0.94 -1.44 3.39
N ALA A 238 -0.68 -2.19 4.47
CA ALA A 238 -1.13 -1.98 5.85
C ALA A 238 -2.65 -1.97 6.12
N VAL A 239 -3.52 -1.84 5.10
CA VAL A 239 -4.99 -1.74 5.25
C VAL A 239 -5.59 -2.83 6.17
N GLU A 240 -5.16 -4.08 6.00
CA GLU A 240 -5.64 -5.24 6.78
C GLU A 240 -5.35 -5.18 8.29
N GLN A 241 -4.56 -4.22 8.76
CA GLN A 241 -4.29 -3.98 10.19
C GLN A 241 -5.39 -3.14 10.87
N PHE A 242 -6.26 -2.51 10.07
CA PHE A 242 -7.24 -1.51 10.54
C PHE A 242 -8.69 -1.89 10.20
N VAL A 243 -8.92 -2.84 9.29
CA VAL A 243 -10.26 -3.29 8.88
C VAL A 243 -10.29 -4.80 8.61
N ASP A 244 -11.38 -5.46 9.03
CA ASP A 244 -11.57 -6.92 8.84
C ASP A 244 -11.69 -7.31 7.36
N ASP A 245 -12.41 -6.50 6.57
CA ASP A 245 -12.46 -6.62 5.11
C ASP A 245 -11.65 -5.48 4.46
N PRO A 246 -10.42 -5.76 3.99
CA PRO A 246 -9.61 -4.77 3.30
C PRO A 246 -10.06 -4.54 1.85
N THR A 247 -10.84 -5.41 1.22
CA THR A 247 -11.11 -5.33 -0.23
C THR A 247 -11.75 -4.03 -0.69
N PRO A 248 -12.71 -3.42 0.03
CA PRO A 248 -13.20 -2.09 -0.31
C PRO A 248 -12.11 -1.00 -0.26
N TYR A 249 -11.15 -1.12 0.66
CA TYR A 249 -10.11 -0.11 0.95
C TYR A 249 -8.82 -0.34 0.17
N ALA A 250 -8.65 -1.52 -0.44
CA ALA A 250 -7.40 -1.96 -1.02
C ALA A 250 -6.99 -1.17 -2.26
N ARG A 251 -7.92 -0.61 -3.04
CA ARG A 251 -7.60 0.08 -4.30
C ARG A 251 -8.14 1.49 -4.32
N ILE A 252 -7.24 2.46 -4.46
CA ILE A 252 -7.59 3.87 -4.53
C ILE A 252 -6.98 4.56 -5.75
N GLU A 253 -7.59 5.68 -6.13
CA GLU A 253 -6.96 6.77 -6.87
C GLU A 253 -7.18 8.06 -6.06
N LEU A 254 -6.40 9.11 -6.32
CA LEU A 254 -6.54 10.43 -5.72
C LEU A 254 -7.21 11.38 -6.70
N ALA A 255 -8.04 12.29 -6.20
CA ALA A 255 -8.73 13.31 -6.97
C ALA A 255 -8.52 14.69 -6.34
N VAL A 256 -8.33 15.75 -7.14
CA VAL A 256 -8.24 17.12 -6.64
C VAL A 256 -8.89 18.11 -7.60
N ALA A 257 -9.81 18.91 -7.07
CA ALA A 257 -10.63 19.85 -7.84
C ALA A 257 -10.03 21.26 -7.80
N GLY A 258 -9.99 21.88 -8.98
CA GLY A 258 -9.40 23.17 -9.35
C GLY A 258 -8.66 23.92 -8.25
N LEU A 259 -7.32 23.92 -8.32
CA LEU A 259 -6.48 24.77 -7.48
C LEU A 259 -6.15 26.05 -8.26
N GLY A 260 -6.35 27.22 -7.66
CA GLY A 260 -6.15 28.52 -8.34
C GLY A 260 -4.68 28.88 -8.67
N ALA A 261 -3.74 27.98 -8.41
CA ALA A 261 -2.32 28.12 -8.70
C ALA A 261 -1.89 27.09 -9.75
N GLU A 262 -1.10 27.53 -10.73
CA GLU A 262 -0.70 26.71 -11.89
C GLU A 262 -0.02 25.40 -11.47
N ASN A 263 -0.54 24.27 -11.93
CA ASN A 263 -0.02 22.91 -11.67
C ASN A 263 0.06 22.47 -10.20
N ALA A 264 -0.54 23.21 -9.26
CA ALA A 264 -0.57 22.84 -7.84
C ALA A 264 -1.24 21.47 -7.60
N ASP A 265 -2.18 21.09 -8.47
CA ASP A 265 -2.81 19.78 -8.52
C ASP A 265 -1.80 18.67 -8.76
N PHE A 266 -1.01 18.75 -9.83
CA PHE A 266 0.01 17.77 -10.16
C PHE A 266 1.11 17.71 -9.10
N VAL A 267 1.42 18.81 -8.41
CA VAL A 267 2.36 18.80 -7.28
C VAL A 267 1.80 18.02 -6.09
N LEU A 268 0.54 18.22 -5.71
CA LEU A 268 -0.10 17.48 -4.62
C LEU A 268 -0.28 16.00 -4.95
N LEU A 269 -0.74 15.68 -6.17
CA LEU A 269 -0.86 14.29 -6.62
C LEU A 269 0.51 13.61 -6.66
N ARG A 270 1.57 14.26 -7.18
CA ARG A 270 2.94 13.70 -7.20
C ARG A 270 3.45 13.36 -5.81
N TRP A 271 3.13 14.19 -4.82
CA TRP A 271 3.56 14.00 -3.44
C TRP A 271 2.94 12.75 -2.79
N LEU A 272 1.63 12.56 -2.93
CA LEU A 272 0.92 11.46 -2.25
C LEU A 272 0.83 10.16 -3.07
N ALA A 273 0.79 10.22 -4.40
CA ALA A 273 0.41 9.09 -5.24
C ALA A 273 1.29 7.83 -5.11
N ARG A 274 2.51 7.96 -4.59
CA ARG A 274 3.44 6.85 -4.35
C ARG A 274 3.77 6.63 -2.88
N HIS A 275 3.26 7.48 -1.99
CA HIS A 275 3.59 7.45 -0.57
C HIS A 275 3.15 6.16 0.14
N PRO A 276 1.91 5.64 -0.04
CA PRO A 276 1.45 4.41 0.62
C PRO A 276 2.43 3.23 0.44
N TRP A 277 2.78 2.93 -0.81
CA TRP A 277 3.70 1.84 -1.14
C TRP A 277 5.13 2.07 -0.69
N ARG A 278 5.65 3.31 -0.79
CA ARG A 278 7.04 3.64 -0.37
C ARG A 278 7.24 3.60 1.14
N ALA A 279 6.23 3.99 1.92
CA ALA A 279 6.27 3.96 3.38
C ALA A 279 5.69 2.66 3.98
N ALA A 280 5.12 1.78 3.15
CA ALA A 280 4.34 0.61 3.58
C ALA A 280 3.25 0.98 4.60
N THR A 281 2.43 1.95 4.20
CA THR A 281 1.32 2.54 4.97
C THR A 281 0.08 2.71 4.08
N TRP A 282 -1.05 3.09 4.66
CA TRP A 282 -2.28 3.36 3.91
C TRP A 282 -2.80 4.79 4.12
N ILE A 283 -3.63 5.24 3.19
CA ILE A 283 -4.38 6.49 3.28
C ILE A 283 -5.86 6.20 3.01
N GLY A 284 -6.74 6.78 3.81
CA GLY A 284 -8.18 6.48 3.79
C GLY A 284 -9.05 7.72 3.95
N ASN A 285 -10.36 7.50 3.88
CA ASN A 285 -11.35 8.54 4.16
C ASN A 285 -11.18 9.07 5.59
N GLY A 286 -11.15 10.39 5.74
CA GLY A 286 -10.95 11.08 7.01
C GLY A 286 -9.50 11.31 7.40
N HIS A 287 -8.53 10.64 6.77
CA HIS A 287 -7.12 10.86 7.06
C HIS A 287 -6.73 12.30 6.70
N THR A 288 -5.88 12.91 7.51
CA THR A 288 -5.22 14.17 7.18
C THR A 288 -3.73 13.96 6.98
N VAL A 289 -3.15 14.57 5.95
CA VAL A 289 -1.71 14.51 5.70
C VAL A 289 -1.13 15.92 5.63
N ARG A 290 -0.11 16.18 6.46
CA ARG A 290 0.65 17.42 6.51
C ARG A 290 1.62 17.52 5.33
N TRP A 291 1.65 18.66 4.66
CA TRP A 291 2.64 18.94 3.61
C TRP A 291 4.05 19.09 4.21
N PRO A 292 5.08 18.39 3.68
CA PRO A 292 6.42 18.39 4.27
C PRO A 292 7.28 19.60 3.87
N GLY A 293 6.88 20.36 2.84
CA GLY A 293 7.68 21.45 2.29
C GLY A 293 7.34 22.84 2.85
N GLN A 294 8.23 23.81 2.63
CA GLN A 294 7.90 25.22 2.87
C GLN A 294 6.95 25.71 1.77
N GLY A 295 5.80 26.27 2.18
CA GLY A 295 4.79 26.79 1.27
C GLY A 295 3.98 25.65 0.64
N PHE A 296 2.68 25.63 0.92
CA PHE A 296 1.79 24.64 0.33
C PHE A 296 1.53 24.94 -1.16
N PRO A 297 1.41 23.95 -2.05
CA PRO A 297 1.28 24.18 -3.50
C PRO A 297 0.08 25.04 -3.90
N ALA A 298 -1.03 24.97 -3.14
CA ALA A 298 -2.21 25.81 -3.35
C ALA A 298 -2.07 27.25 -2.81
N GLY A 299 -0.92 27.60 -2.25
CA GLY A 299 -0.69 28.84 -1.52
C GLY A 299 -1.15 28.80 -0.05
N ALA A 300 -0.91 29.91 0.64
CA ALA A 300 -1.43 30.14 1.99
C ALA A 300 -2.97 30.28 1.98
N PRO A 301 -3.69 29.89 3.05
CA PRO A 301 -3.20 29.51 4.38
C PRO A 301 -3.04 28.00 4.60
N PHE A 302 -2.95 27.19 3.55
CA PHE A 302 -2.95 25.73 3.67
C PHE A 302 -1.60 25.18 4.09
N SER A 303 -1.62 24.03 4.77
CA SER A 303 -0.45 23.30 5.30
C SER A 303 -0.59 21.77 5.17
N GLY A 304 -1.67 21.27 4.59
CA GLY A 304 -1.93 19.85 4.40
C GLY A 304 -3.23 19.58 3.63
N VAL A 305 -3.65 18.32 3.58
CA VAL A 305 -4.91 17.89 2.96
C VAL A 305 -5.72 17.00 3.91
N LEU A 306 -7.03 17.11 3.84
CA LEU A 306 -8.01 16.11 4.30
C LEU A 306 -8.38 15.23 3.10
N LEU A 307 -8.47 13.92 3.31
CA LEU A 307 -8.89 12.95 2.30
C LEU A 307 -10.35 12.55 2.55
N LEU A 308 -11.21 12.62 1.52
CA LEU A 308 -12.61 12.22 1.60
C LEU A 308 -12.94 11.22 0.49
N ASP A 309 -13.73 10.18 0.77
CA ASP A 309 -14.31 9.33 -0.29
C ASP A 309 -15.57 9.96 -0.91
N ASP A 310 -16.33 10.72 -0.12
CA ASP A 310 -17.43 11.58 -0.55
C ASP A 310 -17.08 13.07 -0.40
N PRO A 311 -16.85 13.81 -1.50
CA PRO A 311 -16.56 15.24 -1.43
C PRO A 311 -17.80 16.08 -1.10
N THR A 312 -19.02 15.55 -1.30
CA THR A 312 -20.28 16.25 -1.01
C THR A 312 -20.55 16.42 0.48
N LEU A 313 -19.72 15.78 1.32
CA LEU A 313 -19.56 16.10 2.73
C LEU A 313 -19.14 17.58 2.96
N LEU A 314 -18.67 18.31 1.95
CA LEU A 314 -18.46 19.75 2.00
C LEU A 314 -19.31 20.47 0.91
N PRO A 315 -19.60 21.78 1.07
CA PRO A 315 -20.14 22.61 0.00
C PRO A 315 -19.35 22.51 -1.31
N GLY A 316 -20.01 22.76 -2.43
CA GLY A 316 -19.39 22.83 -3.75
C GLY A 316 -20.42 22.63 -4.88
N PRO A 317 -19.98 22.54 -6.14
CA PRO A 317 -20.83 22.09 -7.24
C PRO A 317 -21.23 20.60 -7.07
N PRO A 318 -22.10 20.05 -7.93
CA PRO A 318 -22.31 18.61 -8.00
C PRO A 318 -20.99 17.88 -8.31
N ALA A 319 -20.58 16.95 -7.44
CA ALA A 319 -19.40 16.13 -7.69
C ALA A 319 -19.69 15.08 -8.80
N PRO A 320 -18.74 14.84 -9.72
CA PRO A 320 -18.91 13.79 -10.72
C PRO A 320 -18.86 12.40 -10.07
N ASP A 321 -19.76 11.51 -10.50
CA ASP A 321 -19.71 10.10 -10.08
C ASP A 321 -18.56 9.36 -10.79
N LEU A 322 -17.52 9.05 -10.02
CA LEU A 322 -16.34 8.30 -10.45
C LEU A 322 -16.45 6.78 -10.20
N SER A 323 -17.54 6.31 -9.58
CA SER A 323 -17.71 4.91 -9.14
C SER A 323 -17.85 3.92 -10.31
N GLY A 324 -17.87 2.62 -10.00
CA GLY A 324 -18.15 1.56 -10.99
C GLY A 324 -16.93 1.01 -11.73
N HIS A 325 -15.71 1.44 -11.36
CA HIS A 325 -14.46 0.80 -11.80
C HIS A 325 -13.97 -0.18 -10.74
N ALA A 326 -13.41 -1.32 -11.17
CA ALA A 326 -12.91 -2.37 -10.28
C ALA A 326 -11.76 -3.13 -10.94
N ILE A 327 -10.75 -3.51 -10.16
CA ILE A 327 -9.55 -4.21 -10.62
C ILE A 327 -9.47 -5.54 -9.87
N PHE A 328 -9.42 -6.65 -10.61
CA PHE A 328 -9.51 -8.03 -10.08
C PHE A 328 -10.72 -8.29 -9.15
N GLY A 329 -11.79 -7.49 -9.30
CA GLY A 329 -13.00 -7.56 -8.48
C GLY A 329 -13.01 -6.65 -7.25
N ASP A 330 -11.86 -6.09 -6.85
CA ASP A 330 -11.82 -5.05 -5.80
C ASP A 330 -12.29 -3.71 -6.41
N PRO A 331 -13.21 -2.97 -5.76
CA PRO A 331 -13.67 -1.68 -6.26
C PRO A 331 -12.58 -0.61 -6.14
N VAL A 332 -12.50 0.29 -7.12
CA VAL A 332 -11.60 1.46 -7.05
C VAL A 332 -12.32 2.63 -6.39
N ARG A 333 -11.75 3.15 -5.30
CA ARG A 333 -12.27 4.34 -4.61
C ARG A 333 -11.43 5.58 -4.88
N TYR A 334 -12.09 6.73 -5.00
CA TYR A 334 -11.42 8.00 -5.25
C TYR A 334 -11.37 8.81 -3.95
N LEU A 335 -10.16 9.12 -3.48
CA LEU A 335 -9.95 9.98 -2.32
C LEU A 335 -9.68 11.42 -2.78
N TRP A 336 -10.62 12.29 -2.45
CA TRP A 336 -10.63 13.72 -2.77
C TRP A 336 -9.75 14.48 -1.80
N LEU A 337 -8.72 15.15 -2.33
CA LEU A 337 -7.77 15.96 -1.58
C LEU A 337 -8.33 17.37 -1.36
N VAL A 338 -8.74 17.67 -0.14
CA VAL A 338 -9.23 19.00 0.27
C VAL A 338 -8.13 19.72 1.06
N PRO A 339 -7.55 20.84 0.57
CA PRO A 339 -6.54 21.59 1.32
C PRO A 339 -7.06 22.11 2.68
N ILE A 340 -6.26 21.93 3.72
CA ILE A 340 -6.58 22.33 5.10
C ILE A 340 -5.44 23.14 5.73
N THR A 341 -5.77 23.95 6.73
CA THR A 341 -4.82 24.81 7.46
C THR A 341 -4.11 24.07 8.60
N ASP A 342 -3.11 24.69 9.23
CA ASP A 342 -2.49 24.14 10.44
C ASP A 342 -3.45 23.99 11.62
N ASP A 343 -4.36 24.95 11.81
CA ASP A 343 -5.40 24.85 12.83
C ASP A 343 -6.36 23.68 12.56
N ASP A 344 -6.67 23.43 11.29
CA ASP A 344 -7.54 22.33 10.88
C ASP A 344 -6.86 20.97 11.10
N LEU A 345 -5.54 20.86 10.85
CA LEU A 345 -4.72 19.70 11.20
C LEU A 345 -4.69 19.46 12.72
N ALA A 346 -4.56 20.52 13.52
CA ALA A 346 -4.61 20.42 14.99
C ALA A 346 -5.99 19.97 15.50
N VAL A 347 -7.08 20.44 14.90
CA VAL A 347 -8.45 19.98 15.19
C VAL A 347 -8.62 18.51 14.82
N ALA A 348 -8.17 18.06 13.65
CA ALA A 348 -8.25 16.64 13.27
C ALA A 348 -7.51 15.73 14.28
N LYS A 349 -6.30 16.14 14.70
CA LYS A 349 -5.49 15.38 15.67
C LYS A 349 -6.08 15.34 17.08
N THR A 350 -6.84 16.37 17.48
CA THR A 350 -7.34 16.52 18.86
C THR A 350 -8.80 16.08 19.03
N ASP A 351 -9.65 16.47 18.08
CA ASP A 351 -11.11 16.32 18.16
C ASP A 351 -11.68 15.36 17.08
N GLY A 352 -10.82 14.78 16.23
CA GLY A 352 -11.21 13.82 15.19
C GLY A 352 -11.83 14.42 13.92
N ARG A 353 -12.09 13.53 12.95
CA ARG A 353 -12.59 13.87 11.59
C ARG A 353 -13.90 14.65 11.62
N ASP A 354 -14.87 14.19 12.41
CA ASP A 354 -16.24 14.72 12.35
C ASP A 354 -16.32 16.15 12.89
N ARG A 355 -15.47 16.48 13.88
CA ARG A 355 -15.31 17.86 14.36
C ARG A 355 -14.66 18.74 13.31
N LEU A 356 -13.62 18.27 12.61
CA LEU A 356 -13.02 19.00 11.51
C LEU A 356 -14.05 19.25 10.39
N LEU A 357 -14.79 18.23 9.95
CA LEU A 357 -15.82 18.38 8.93
C LEU A 357 -16.91 19.39 9.33
N ALA A 358 -17.38 19.35 10.58
CA ALA A 358 -18.33 20.35 11.10
C ALA A 358 -17.76 21.77 11.07
N ARG A 359 -16.48 21.96 11.44
CA ARG A 359 -15.76 23.24 11.38
C ARG A 359 -15.62 23.75 9.94
N LEU A 360 -15.20 22.89 9.01
CA LEU A 360 -15.05 23.23 7.58
C LEU A 360 -16.39 23.66 6.96
N ARG A 361 -17.48 22.92 7.22
CA ARG A 361 -18.85 23.29 6.79
C ARG A 361 -19.29 24.63 7.36
N ALA A 362 -19.11 24.86 8.67
CA ALA A 362 -19.49 26.10 9.32
C ALA A 362 -18.71 27.32 8.79
N ALA A 363 -17.46 27.11 8.36
CA ALA A 363 -16.64 28.12 7.69
C ALA A 363 -16.91 28.24 6.16
N GLY A 364 -17.91 27.52 5.62
CA GLY A 364 -18.26 27.56 4.19
C GLY A 364 -17.18 27.00 3.27
N ARG A 365 -16.28 26.16 3.77
CA ARG A 365 -15.14 25.61 3.01
C ARG A 365 -15.61 24.62 1.95
N SER A 366 -15.31 24.92 0.68
CA SER A 366 -15.64 24.06 -0.47
C SER A 366 -14.70 22.86 -0.58
N TRP A 367 -15.16 21.76 -1.18
CA TRP A 367 -14.27 20.68 -1.66
C TRP A 367 -13.49 21.08 -2.93
N VAL A 368 -13.92 22.14 -3.63
CA VAL A 368 -13.15 22.77 -4.70
C VAL A 368 -12.15 23.75 -4.10
N ALA A 369 -10.87 23.50 -4.30
CA ALA A 369 -9.81 24.19 -3.56
C ALA A 369 -9.67 25.69 -3.94
N GLY A 370 -9.97 26.05 -5.20
CA GLY A 370 -9.89 27.42 -5.71
C GLY A 370 -10.92 28.39 -5.11
N ASP A 371 -11.96 27.88 -4.46
CA ASP A 371 -12.95 28.71 -3.74
C ASP A 371 -12.57 28.98 -2.29
N ALA A 372 -11.57 28.27 -1.74
CA ALA A 372 -11.24 28.29 -0.31
C ALA A 372 -10.64 29.61 0.23
N GLY A 373 -10.64 30.68 -0.57
CA GLY A 373 -10.31 32.05 -0.18
C GLY A 373 -11.31 33.12 -0.66
N LYS A 374 -12.40 32.74 -1.34
CA LYS A 374 -13.48 33.66 -1.72
C LYS A 374 -14.64 33.49 -0.74
N PRO A 375 -15.20 34.56 -0.15
CA PRO A 375 -16.45 34.43 0.60
C PRO A 375 -17.52 33.88 -0.35
N ALA A 376 -18.33 32.94 0.14
CA ALA A 376 -19.44 32.38 -0.62
C ALA A 376 -20.26 33.53 -1.21
N LYS A 377 -20.41 33.54 -2.54
CA LYS A 377 -21.11 34.60 -3.26
C LYS A 377 -22.55 34.59 -2.75
N ALA A 378 -22.92 35.61 -1.97
CA ALA A 378 -24.22 35.68 -1.32
C ALA A 378 -25.30 35.41 -2.37
N THR A 379 -26.17 34.42 -2.10
CA THR A 379 -27.32 34.14 -2.94
C THR A 379 -28.06 35.46 -3.15
N PRO A 380 -28.25 35.93 -4.39
CA PRO A 380 -28.95 37.18 -4.59
C PRO A 380 -30.36 37.03 -4.02
N THR A 381 -30.64 37.77 -2.95
CA THR A 381 -32.02 38.00 -2.51
C THR A 381 -32.79 38.45 -3.75
N PRO A 382 -33.92 37.80 -4.10
CA PRO A 382 -34.70 38.25 -5.24
C PRO A 382 -35.09 39.70 -5.01
N GLU A 383 -34.62 40.60 -5.88
CA GLU A 383 -35.11 41.97 -5.89
C GLU A 383 -36.64 41.92 -6.07
N PRO A 384 -37.40 42.75 -5.33
CA PRO A 384 -38.83 42.85 -5.57
C PRO A 384 -39.03 43.29 -7.02
N ALA A 385 -39.93 42.63 -7.73
CA ALA A 385 -40.21 42.97 -9.12
C ALA A 385 -40.75 44.40 -9.20
N ASP A 386 -40.11 45.23 -10.03
CA ASP A 386 -40.68 46.50 -10.47
C ASP A 386 -41.89 46.18 -11.39
N ASP A 387 -43.09 46.15 -10.81
CA ASP A 387 -44.35 46.07 -11.54
C ASP A 387 -44.66 47.42 -12.21
N ASP A 388 -44.04 47.65 -13.36
CA ASP A 388 -44.36 48.75 -14.28
C ASP A 388 -45.70 48.45 -15.00
N ALA A 389 -46.80 49.02 -14.50
CA ALA A 389 -48.12 48.99 -15.14
C ALA A 389 -48.80 50.37 -15.09
N PRO A 390 -49.37 50.88 -16.21
CA PRO A 390 -49.67 52.30 -16.37
C PRO A 390 -51.06 52.76 -15.88
N ASP A 391 -51.17 54.09 -15.75
CA ASP A 391 -52.33 54.91 -15.34
C ASP A 391 -53.73 54.44 -15.75
N ALA A 392 -54.66 54.42 -14.78
CA ALA A 392 -56.09 54.66 -15.00
C ALA A 392 -56.84 55.13 -13.73
N GLU A 393 -57.18 56.43 -13.69
CA GLU A 393 -58.34 57.09 -13.06
C GLU A 393 -58.77 56.83 -11.58
N ASP A 394 -58.66 57.89 -10.76
CA ASP A 394 -59.41 58.14 -9.50
C ASP A 394 -60.90 58.46 -9.83
N PRO A 395 -61.90 58.01 -9.05
CA PRO A 395 -62.38 58.87 -7.95
C PRO A 395 -62.88 58.15 -6.66
N THR A 396 -62.32 58.58 -5.53
CA THR A 396 -63.04 59.04 -4.29
C THR A 396 -63.58 58.08 -3.20
N VAL A 397 -63.24 58.46 -1.94
CA VAL A 397 -63.99 58.36 -0.65
C VAL A 397 -64.15 56.99 0.05
N ALA A 398 -63.50 56.86 1.23
CA ALA A 398 -64.16 56.65 2.55
C ALA A 398 -63.17 56.81 3.74
N GLU A 399 -63.64 57.39 4.86
CA GLU A 399 -62.88 57.52 6.12
C GLU A 399 -63.07 56.31 7.06
N THR A 400 -62.08 56.01 7.90
CA THR A 400 -62.16 55.64 9.36
C THR A 400 -60.74 55.21 9.82
N THR A 401 -60.06 55.89 10.75
CA THR A 401 -60.07 55.68 12.24
C THR A 401 -59.92 54.19 12.64
N THR A 402 -59.03 53.76 13.55
CA THR A 402 -58.40 54.46 14.69
C THR A 402 -57.22 53.66 15.28
N ASP A 403 -56.36 54.35 16.05
CA ASP A 403 -55.61 53.91 17.25
C ASP A 403 -54.58 52.76 17.24
N THR A 404 -53.32 53.17 17.40
CA THR A 404 -52.31 52.50 18.25
C THR A 404 -52.67 52.68 19.74
N PRO A 405 -52.17 51.83 20.67
CA PRO A 405 -51.11 52.39 21.52
C PRO A 405 -49.97 51.43 21.89
N THR A 406 -48.78 52.04 21.99
CA THR A 406 -47.56 51.54 22.66
C THR A 406 -47.72 51.59 24.18
N THR A 407 -47.00 50.73 24.92
CA THR A 407 -46.27 50.94 26.20
C THR A 407 -46.11 49.58 26.91
N ASP A 408 -45.11 49.26 27.74
CA ASP A 408 -43.72 49.68 28.01
C ASP A 408 -43.38 49.04 29.38
N ASN A 409 -42.10 48.82 29.68
CA ASN A 409 -41.51 48.80 31.04
C ASN A 409 -41.64 47.51 31.94
N PRO A 410 -40.89 47.38 33.07
CA PRO A 410 -39.64 46.59 33.06
C PRO A 410 -39.36 45.75 34.35
N ASP A 411 -38.11 45.26 34.46
CA ASP A 411 -37.27 44.89 35.62
C ASP A 411 -37.82 44.88 37.08
N GLY A 412 -37.36 43.88 37.86
CA GLY A 412 -37.37 43.91 39.33
C GLY A 412 -36.92 42.60 40.00
N ASP A 413 -35.84 42.66 40.80
CA ASP A 413 -35.26 41.53 41.57
C ASP A 413 -36.16 41.03 42.74
N ASP A 414 -35.97 39.77 43.18
CA ASP A 414 -35.63 39.48 44.59
C ASP A 414 -35.11 38.03 44.81
N ALA A 415 -34.49 37.77 45.96
CA ALA A 415 -33.69 36.55 46.21
C ALA A 415 -34.16 35.68 47.42
N VAL A 416 -33.30 34.71 47.80
CA VAL A 416 -33.10 34.10 49.15
C VAL A 416 -33.66 32.67 49.45
N ALA A 417 -32.77 31.83 50.00
CA ALA A 417 -32.92 30.63 50.88
C ALA A 417 -33.28 29.21 50.34
N ALA A 418 -32.22 28.40 50.18
CA ALA A 418 -31.91 27.16 50.95
C ALA A 418 -32.95 26.03 51.16
N GLY A 419 -32.55 24.80 50.78
CA GLY A 419 -33.12 23.54 51.26
C GLY A 419 -32.47 22.29 50.64
N ASP A 420 -31.78 21.49 51.46
CA ASP A 420 -31.35 20.09 51.20
C ASP A 420 -32.04 19.24 52.29
N PRO A 421 -32.63 18.05 51.98
CA PRO A 421 -31.85 16.81 52.12
C PRO A 421 -32.26 15.57 51.27
N THR A 422 -31.26 14.75 50.93
CA THR A 422 -31.25 13.26 50.94
C THR A 422 -32.22 12.38 50.11
N VAL A 423 -31.63 11.53 49.26
CA VAL A 423 -31.77 10.04 49.16
C VAL A 423 -33.18 9.40 49.10
N THR A 424 -33.54 8.76 47.97
CA THR A 424 -33.79 7.29 47.87
C THR A 424 -33.86 6.78 46.42
N GLU A 425 -33.96 5.46 46.26
CA GLU A 425 -33.56 4.65 45.10
C GLU A 425 -34.72 3.78 44.55
N THR A 426 -34.45 3.05 43.46
CA THR A 426 -35.04 1.75 43.06
C THR A 426 -36.38 1.70 42.31
N THR A 427 -36.33 1.25 41.05
CA THR A 427 -36.92 0.01 40.43
C THR A 427 -36.53 0.06 38.95
N ASP A 428 -35.70 -0.78 38.34
CA ASP A 428 -35.34 -2.21 38.48
C ASP A 428 -36.45 -3.20 38.03
N ALA A 429 -36.13 -3.98 36.98
CA ALA A 429 -36.92 -5.09 36.41
C ALA A 429 -36.19 -5.85 35.26
N THR A 430 -35.05 -6.49 35.56
CA THR A 430 -34.71 -7.82 34.98
C THR A 430 -35.49 -8.92 35.74
N PRO A 431 -35.44 -10.26 35.46
CA PRO A 431 -34.48 -11.08 34.69
C PRO A 431 -35.20 -11.95 33.60
N THR A 432 -34.75 -13.09 33.04
CA THR A 432 -33.74 -14.11 33.43
C THR A 432 -33.21 -14.92 32.23
N THR A 433 -32.10 -15.62 32.43
CA THR A 433 -31.55 -16.73 31.64
C THR A 433 -32.42 -18.00 31.64
N ASP A 434 -32.25 -18.87 30.64
CA ASP A 434 -32.13 -20.32 30.85
C ASP A 434 -31.46 -21.01 29.65
N ASP A 435 -30.63 -22.01 29.93
CA ASP A 435 -29.94 -22.93 29.01
C ASP A 435 -30.11 -24.36 29.54
N PRO A 436 -30.39 -25.35 28.68
CA PRO A 436 -29.90 -26.69 28.98
C PRO A 436 -29.36 -27.46 27.76
N ALA A 437 -28.13 -27.97 27.90
CA ALA A 437 -27.65 -29.10 27.11
C ALA A 437 -28.27 -30.43 27.58
N ASN A 438 -28.61 -31.35 26.66
CA ASN A 438 -28.09 -32.73 26.68
C ASN A 438 -28.34 -33.54 25.38
N ASP A 439 -27.42 -34.47 25.11
CA ASP A 439 -27.34 -35.57 24.14
C ASP A 439 -28.60 -36.13 23.42
N GLY A 440 -28.40 -36.56 22.16
CA GLY A 440 -29.27 -37.54 21.49
C GLY A 440 -28.98 -37.77 20.00
N ALA A 441 -28.22 -38.82 19.65
CA ALA A 441 -27.87 -39.13 18.25
C ALA A 441 -28.98 -39.88 17.47
N ALA A 442 -29.24 -39.47 16.23
CA ALA A 442 -29.79 -40.33 15.17
C ALA A 442 -29.61 -39.71 13.76
N ALA A 443 -29.20 -40.54 12.80
CA ALA A 443 -29.30 -40.36 11.35
C ALA A 443 -29.60 -41.75 10.74
N PRO A 444 -29.90 -41.92 9.43
CA PRO A 444 -30.32 -40.97 8.40
C PRO A 444 -31.65 -41.38 7.69
N ASP A 445 -32.09 -40.59 6.70
CA ASP A 445 -33.00 -40.98 5.59
C ASP A 445 -32.76 -39.92 4.48
N GLU A 446 -32.24 -40.18 3.27
CA GLU A 446 -32.66 -41.03 2.15
C GLU A 446 -33.97 -40.64 1.41
N ALA A 447 -33.82 -39.72 0.43
CA ALA A 447 -34.45 -39.73 -0.90
C ALA A 447 -33.80 -38.59 -1.71
N ALA A 448 -33.05 -38.78 -2.82
CA ALA A 448 -33.38 -39.43 -4.09
C ALA A 448 -34.59 -38.79 -4.81
N ALA A 449 -34.57 -38.49 -6.10
CA ALA A 449 -33.52 -38.33 -7.11
C ALA A 449 -34.18 -37.70 -8.36
N GLU A 450 -33.44 -37.03 -9.27
CA GLU A 450 -33.74 -37.17 -10.70
C GLU A 450 -32.57 -36.76 -11.62
N THR A 451 -32.09 -37.74 -12.38
CA THR A 451 -31.14 -37.61 -13.49
C THR A 451 -31.90 -37.57 -14.80
N THR A 452 -31.54 -36.66 -15.72
CA THR A 452 -32.02 -36.74 -17.11
C THR A 452 -30.86 -36.92 -18.09
N THR A 453 -30.74 -38.13 -18.62
CA THR A 453 -29.95 -38.46 -19.81
C THR A 453 -30.88 -38.95 -20.92
N ALA A 454 -30.72 -38.43 -22.12
CA ALA A 454 -31.17 -39.03 -23.39
C ALA A 454 -30.00 -38.84 -24.38
N ASP A 455 -29.36 -39.88 -24.92
CA ASP A 455 -29.90 -40.89 -25.86
C ASP A 455 -30.15 -40.26 -27.24
N SER A 456 -29.15 -40.19 -28.12
CA SER A 456 -28.57 -41.22 -29.03
C SER A 456 -29.29 -41.34 -30.38
N GLY A 457 -28.54 -41.74 -31.42
CA GLY A 457 -29.01 -41.78 -32.81
C GLY A 457 -27.90 -42.16 -33.78
N ASP A 458 -27.79 -43.46 -34.08
CA ASP A 458 -26.73 -44.09 -34.87
C ASP A 458 -26.82 -43.93 -36.40
N ALA A 459 -25.64 -44.02 -37.05
CA ALA A 459 -25.32 -44.80 -38.27
C ALA A 459 -23.84 -44.53 -38.64
N ASP A 460 -22.86 -45.41 -38.37
CA ASP A 460 -22.50 -46.62 -39.13
C ASP A 460 -22.15 -46.27 -40.61
N THR A 461 -20.92 -46.45 -41.13
CA THR A 461 -20.21 -47.74 -41.28
C THR A 461 -18.68 -47.66 -41.45
N THR A 462 -18.01 -48.73 -40.99
CA THR A 462 -16.72 -49.37 -41.43
C THR A 462 -16.08 -48.90 -42.76
N THR A 463 -14.74 -48.92 -42.98
CA THR A 463 -13.82 -50.08 -42.81
C THR A 463 -12.32 -49.66 -42.92
N ALA A 464 -11.40 -50.39 -42.27
CA ALA A 464 -9.93 -50.36 -42.49
C ALA A 464 -9.52 -51.52 -43.46
N PRO A 465 -8.25 -51.98 -43.67
CA PRO A 465 -6.94 -51.58 -43.07
C PRO A 465 -5.72 -51.58 -44.04
N ASP A 466 -4.50 -51.48 -43.46
CA ASP A 466 -3.14 -51.92 -43.92
C ASP A 466 -2.57 -51.34 -45.25
N ASP A 467 -1.33 -50.82 -45.35
CA ASP A 467 -0.03 -51.44 -45.06
C ASP A 467 1.11 -50.41 -44.81
N ASP A 468 2.15 -50.84 -44.08
CA ASP A 468 3.47 -50.19 -43.84
C ASP A 468 4.51 -50.77 -44.87
N PRO A 469 5.87 -50.62 -44.86
CA PRO A 469 6.76 -49.86 -43.95
C PRO A 469 8.04 -49.20 -44.60
N VAL A 470 8.96 -48.72 -43.74
CA VAL A 470 10.45 -48.56 -43.92
C VAL A 470 11.00 -47.40 -44.79
N ASN A 471 11.70 -46.44 -44.17
CA ASN A 471 13.18 -46.44 -44.16
C ASN A 471 13.84 -45.52 -43.10
N ASP A 472 15.09 -45.85 -42.75
CA ASP A 472 15.84 -45.37 -41.57
C ASP A 472 17.23 -44.80 -41.97
N ALA A 473 17.99 -44.29 -40.99
CA ALA A 473 19.45 -44.02 -40.93
C ALA A 473 19.92 -42.54 -40.81
N THR A 474 20.20 -42.14 -39.56
CA THR A 474 21.51 -41.66 -39.02
C THR A 474 22.54 -41.02 -39.98
N THR A 475 23.30 -39.97 -39.62
CA THR A 475 24.40 -40.01 -38.60
C THR A 475 25.01 -38.61 -38.38
N ALA A 476 25.65 -38.35 -37.22
CA ALA A 476 26.52 -37.20 -36.89
C ALA A 476 27.87 -37.74 -36.32
N PRO A 477 28.89 -36.95 -35.89
CA PRO A 477 29.11 -35.50 -35.93
C PRO A 477 30.52 -35.11 -36.50
N ASP A 478 30.94 -33.83 -36.42
CA ASP A 478 32.24 -33.40 -35.86
C ASP A 478 32.47 -31.87 -36.00
N ASP A 479 33.06 -31.27 -34.96
CA ASP A 479 33.66 -29.91 -34.87
C ASP A 479 35.22 -30.09 -35.07
N PRO A 480 36.12 -29.08 -35.24
CA PRO A 480 35.98 -27.68 -34.79
C PRO A 480 36.70 -26.55 -35.61
N ALA A 481 36.57 -25.34 -35.05
CA ALA A 481 37.62 -24.31 -34.90
C ALA A 481 37.90 -23.22 -35.98
N VAL A 482 37.64 -21.97 -35.55
CA VAL A 482 38.59 -20.82 -35.46
C VAL A 482 38.86 -19.91 -36.70
N ALA A 483 38.94 -18.60 -36.37
CA ALA A 483 39.65 -17.49 -37.02
C ALA A 483 38.91 -16.48 -37.94
N GLU A 484 38.75 -15.28 -37.38
CA GLU A 484 39.25 -13.99 -37.89
C GLU A 484 38.72 -13.33 -39.20
N SER A 485 38.05 -12.19 -38.95
CA SER A 485 38.54 -10.83 -39.31
C SER A 485 38.28 -10.23 -40.71
N ALA A 486 37.52 -9.13 -40.65
CA ALA A 486 37.75 -7.82 -41.29
C ALA A 486 37.39 -7.53 -42.76
N ASN A 487 36.86 -6.30 -42.89
CA ASN A 487 36.91 -5.36 -44.02
C ASN A 487 36.13 -5.66 -45.31
N GLY A 488 35.47 -4.62 -45.87
CA GLY A 488 34.92 -4.75 -47.22
C GLY A 488 34.10 -3.62 -47.87
N SER A 489 33.98 -2.43 -47.28
CA SER A 489 33.60 -1.14 -47.90
C SER A 489 32.96 -1.10 -49.32
N ARG A 490 31.73 -0.54 -49.41
CA ARG A 490 31.21 0.26 -50.55
C ARG A 490 30.05 1.12 -50.00
N VAL A 491 30.07 2.46 -49.94
CA VAL A 491 30.50 3.56 -50.85
C VAL A 491 29.45 3.91 -51.92
N THR A 492 29.21 5.22 -52.06
CA THR A 492 28.23 5.98 -52.88
C THR A 492 26.80 6.07 -52.32
N GLY A 493 26.22 7.28 -52.18
CA GLY A 493 26.80 8.59 -52.52
C GLY A 493 26.03 9.82 -51.99
N ASP A 494 26.61 10.98 -52.28
CA ASP A 494 26.34 12.28 -51.67
C ASP A 494 25.05 12.97 -52.14
N THR A 495 24.53 13.88 -51.29
CA THR A 495 24.31 15.32 -51.59
C THR A 495 23.76 15.96 -50.30
N ASP A 496 24.50 16.74 -49.50
CA ASP A 496 25.31 17.97 -49.73
C ASP A 496 24.47 19.26 -49.71
N SER A 497 25.04 20.35 -49.18
CA SER A 497 24.50 21.72 -49.01
C SER A 497 23.43 21.91 -47.90
N SER A 498 23.54 22.85 -46.95
CA SER A 498 24.62 23.82 -46.66
C SER A 498 24.47 24.50 -45.28
N ASP A 499 25.60 24.68 -44.59
CA ASP A 499 26.10 25.88 -43.88
C ASP A 499 25.22 26.72 -42.92
N ALA A 500 25.64 26.75 -41.65
CA ALA A 500 25.88 27.99 -40.90
C ALA A 500 26.82 27.79 -39.68
N ASP A 501 28.01 28.39 -39.72
CA ASP A 501 29.01 28.45 -38.63
C ASP A 501 29.42 29.94 -38.47
N THR A 502 29.36 30.58 -37.30
CA THR A 502 30.30 30.51 -36.15
C THR A 502 29.68 31.28 -34.95
N THR A 503 30.19 31.31 -33.70
CA THR A 503 31.51 30.93 -33.14
C THR A 503 31.43 30.49 -31.67
N ALA A 504 32.51 29.90 -31.18
CA ALA A 504 32.93 29.66 -29.80
C ALA A 504 32.65 30.72 -28.71
N ALA A 505 32.48 30.24 -27.46
CA ALA A 505 33.40 30.51 -26.34
C ALA A 505 33.20 29.48 -25.21
N ALA A 506 34.19 29.32 -24.32
CA ALA A 506 34.27 28.23 -23.35
C ALA A 506 33.93 28.63 -21.90
N ASP A 507 33.27 27.73 -21.18
CA ASP A 507 33.56 27.30 -19.80
C ASP A 507 32.73 26.00 -19.55
N GLY A 508 33.12 25.03 -18.73
CA GLY A 508 34.25 25.03 -17.82
C GLY A 508 33.86 24.73 -16.36
N THR A 509 33.14 23.63 -16.08
CA THR A 509 33.25 22.87 -14.82
C THR A 509 32.39 21.61 -14.84
N ASP A 510 33.02 20.46 -14.56
CA ASP A 510 32.34 19.34 -13.90
C ASP A 510 31.92 19.77 -12.48
N ASN A 511 30.76 19.29 -12.00
CA ASN A 511 30.75 18.68 -10.67
C ASN A 511 29.56 17.73 -10.47
N ALA A 512 29.85 16.53 -9.97
CA ALA A 512 28.86 15.66 -9.38
C ALA A 512 28.50 16.16 -7.96
N LEU A 513 27.25 15.94 -7.54
CA LEU A 513 26.87 15.97 -6.12
C LEU A 513 25.91 14.82 -5.83
N ASP A 514 26.47 13.67 -5.48
CA ASP A 514 25.90 12.82 -4.44
C ASP A 514 25.92 13.57 -3.10
N GLY A 515 24.95 13.30 -2.23
CA GLY A 515 25.15 13.44 -0.78
C GLY A 515 24.11 14.25 0.00
N HIS A 516 23.35 13.52 0.81
CA HIS A 516 22.78 13.92 2.11
C HIS A 516 21.67 14.99 2.13
N ALA A 517 20.44 14.50 2.29
CA ALA A 517 19.47 15.12 3.18
C ALA A 517 19.04 14.05 4.20
N ASP A 518 19.51 14.19 5.43
CA ASP A 518 19.15 13.37 6.58
C ASP A 518 17.93 13.99 7.29
N SER A 519 17.22 13.21 8.11
CA SER A 519 16.07 13.60 8.96
C SER A 519 14.79 14.18 8.29
N ALA A 520 13.72 13.35 8.26
CA ALA A 520 12.32 13.78 8.45
C ALA A 520 11.36 12.57 8.57
N ASP A 521 11.66 11.60 9.44
CA ASP A 521 10.65 10.64 9.90
C ASP A 521 9.76 11.34 10.93
N ASP A 522 8.61 11.85 10.48
CA ASP A 522 7.39 12.08 11.28
C ASP A 522 6.23 12.47 10.34
N ALA A 523 5.81 11.51 9.50
CA ALA A 523 4.50 11.57 8.86
C ALA A 523 3.45 11.14 9.88
N ASP A 524 2.95 12.12 10.65
CA ASP A 524 2.00 11.99 11.75
C ASP A 524 0.59 11.58 11.23
N VAL A 525 0.46 10.32 10.79
CA VAL A 525 -0.81 9.71 10.36
C VAL A 525 -1.60 9.34 11.62
N ALA A 526 -2.52 10.21 12.01
CA ALA A 526 -3.45 9.96 13.10
C ALA A 526 -4.47 8.87 12.72
N ALA A 527 -4.11 7.61 12.96
CA ALA A 527 -5.03 6.48 12.92
C ALA A 527 -5.78 6.37 14.25
N GLU A 528 -7.11 6.52 14.20
CA GLU A 528 -7.98 6.54 15.37
C GLU A 528 -8.08 5.13 15.98
N THR A 529 -7.65 4.97 17.24
CA THR A 529 -7.68 3.69 17.98
C THR A 529 -8.11 3.89 19.43
N ARG A 530 -9.39 3.57 19.72
CA ARG A 530 -9.87 2.88 20.94
C ARG A 530 -11.40 2.89 21.03
N ASP A 531 -11.98 1.72 21.22
CA ASP A 531 -12.54 1.27 22.51
C ASP A 531 -12.70 -0.28 22.40
N GLU A 532 -12.76 -1.11 23.45
CA GLU A 532 -13.09 -0.87 24.86
C GLU A 532 -12.10 -1.56 25.82
N GLN A 533 -12.03 -1.08 27.07
CA GLN A 533 -11.59 -1.86 28.24
C GLN A 533 -12.77 -2.03 29.20
N SER A 534 -13.17 -3.27 29.48
CA SER A 534 -13.87 -3.72 30.70
C SER A 534 -13.70 -5.22 30.88
#